data_AF-A0A379X0K5-F1
#
_entry.id   AF-A0A379X0K5-F1
#
_cell.length_a   1.000
_cell.length_b   1.000
_cell.length_c   1.000
_cell.angle_alpha   90.00
_cell.angle_beta   90.00
_cell.angle_gamma   90.00
#
_symmetry.space_group_name_H-M   'P 1'
#
loop_
_entity.id
_entity.type
_entity.pdbx_description
1 polymer ?
#
loop_
_entity_poly.entity_id
_entity_poly.type
_entity_poly.pdbx_seq_one_letter_code
_entity_poly.pdbx_strand_id
1 'polypeptide(L)' 'MLVAQDSRCLLLDEPTSALDIAHQVDVLALVHRLSQQRGLTVVAVLHDINMAARYCDYLVALPAVK' A
#
# COMPACT_ATOMS: atom_id res chain seq x y z
N MET A 1 -6.61 -11.95 4.45
CA MET A 1 -6.03 -12.84 5.49
C MET A 1 -4.90 -12.18 6.28
N LEU A 2 -3.98 -11.45 5.65
CA LEU A 2 -2.84 -10.78 6.34
C LEU A 2 -3.21 -9.84 7.50
N VAL A 3 -4.26 -9.02 7.35
CA VAL A 3 -4.70 -8.06 8.40
C VAL A 3 -5.20 -8.76 9.69
N ALA A 4 -5.57 -10.04 9.61
CA ALA A 4 -6.08 -10.80 10.75
C ALA A 4 -4.96 -11.45 11.60
N GLN A 5 -3.70 -11.40 11.15
CA GLN A 5 -2.58 -12.12 11.80
C GLN A 5 -1.87 -11.33 12.90
N ASP A 6 -2.37 -10.14 13.25
CA ASP A 6 -1.74 -9.20 14.21
C ASP A 6 -0.26 -8.92 13.91
N SER A 7 0.11 -8.99 12.63
CA SER A 7 1.45 -8.76 12.15
C SER A 7 1.81 -7.29 12.29
N ARG A 8 2.99 -7.00 12.85
CA ARG A 8 3.51 -5.62 12.98
C ARG A 8 3.94 -4.99 11.64
N CYS A 9 4.13 -5.81 10.61
CA CYS A 9 4.54 -5.38 9.28
C CYS A 9 3.69 -6.06 8.21
N LEU A 10 3.30 -5.30 7.19
CA LEU A 10 2.53 -5.74 6.04
C LEU A 10 3.33 -5.46 4.77
N LEU A 11 3.58 -6.51 4.00
CA LEU A 11 4.22 -6.43 2.68
C LEU A 11 3.14 -6.67 1.63
N LEU A 12 2.91 -5.71 0.76
CA LEU A 12 1.89 -5.76 -0.29
C LEU A 12 2.56 -5.66 -1.65
N ASP A 13 2.43 -6.72 -2.44
CA ASP A 13 2.86 -6.71 -3.83
C ASP A 13 1.65 -6.36 -4.72
N GLU A 14 1.71 -5.19 -5.37
CA GLU A 14 0.65 -4.62 -6.22
C GLU A 14 -0.79 -4.84 -5.69
N PRO A 15 -1.14 -4.33 -4.49
CA PRO A 15 -2.43 -4.60 -3.84
C PRO A 15 -3.64 -4.03 -4.58
N THR A 16 -3.40 -3.16 -5.56
CA THR A 16 -4.40 -2.50 -6.40
C THR A 16 -4.62 -3.18 -7.74
N SER A 17 -3.91 -4.27 -8.03
CA SER A 17 -4.04 -4.98 -9.28
C SER A 17 -5.46 -5.53 -9.48
N ALA A 18 -5.95 -5.50 -10.72
CA ALA A 18 -7.30 -5.90 -11.12
C ALA A 18 -8.48 -5.12 -10.48
N LEU A 19 -8.22 -4.02 -9.77
CA LEU A 19 -9.26 -3.14 -9.22
C LEU A 19 -9.49 -1.91 -10.11
N ASP A 20 -10.74 -1.44 -10.17
CA ASP A 20 -11.03 -0.12 -10.72
C ASP A 20 -10.52 1.01 -9.82
N ILE A 21 -10.43 2.23 -10.37
CA ILE A 21 -9.86 3.39 -9.68
C ILE A 21 -10.55 3.66 -8.32
N ALA A 22 -11.86 3.48 -8.23
CA ALA A 22 -12.59 3.74 -6.99
C ALA A 22 -12.18 2.74 -5.90
N HIS A 23 -12.15 1.45 -6.24
CA HIS A 23 -11.73 0.40 -5.31
C HIS A 23 -10.24 0.48 -4.96
N GLN A 24 -9.37 0.92 -5.88
CA GLN A 24 -7.96 1.17 -5.57
C GLN A 24 -7.81 2.23 -4.48
N VAL A 25 -8.56 3.33 -4.60
CA VAL A 25 -8.59 4.41 -3.60
C VAL A 25 -9.08 3.89 -2.25
N ASP A 26 -10.17 3.12 -2.23
CA ASP A 26 -10.74 2.58 -0.99
C ASP A 26 -9.79 1.62 -0.28
N VAL A 27 -9.13 0.74 -1.03
CA VAL A 27 -8.15 -0.22 -0.49
C VAL A 27 -6.95 0.51 0.11
N LEU A 28 -6.35 1.45 -0.63
CA LEU A 28 -5.19 2.19 -0.12
C LEU A 28 -5.55 3.08 1.07
N ALA A 29 -6.72 3.72 1.05
CA ALA A 29 -7.22 4.49 2.20
C ALA A 29 -7.46 3.60 3.44
N LEU A 30 -7.98 2.39 3.25
CA LEU A 30 -8.14 1.42 4.33
C LEU A 30 -6.78 1.00 4.90
N VAL A 31 -5.82 0.64 4.05
CA VAL A 31 -4.47 0.24 4.47
C VAL A 31 -3.77 1.37 5.22
N HIS A 32 -3.83 2.60 4.70
CA HIS A 32 -3.25 3.77 5.35
C HIS A 32 -3.88 4.03 6.72
N ARG A 33 -5.21 3.96 6.83
CA ARG A 33 -5.90 4.11 8.12
C ARG A 33 -5.51 3.02 9.12
N LEU A 34 -5.44 1.76 8.68
CA LEU A 34 -5.03 0.65 9.55
C LEU A 34 -3.59 0.78 10.02
N SER A 35 -2.70 1.27 9.15
CA SER A 35 -1.31 1.60 9.49
C SER A 35 -1.25 2.56 10.67
N GLN A 36 -1.96 3.69 10.56
CA GLN A 36 -1.98 4.74 11.58
C GLN A 36 -2.65 4.28 12.89
N GLN A 37 -3.76 3.54 12.80
CA GLN A 37 -4.50 3.10 14.00
C GLN A 37 -3.80 2.02 14.80
N ARG A 38 -3.07 1.12 14.13
CA ARG A 38 -2.44 -0.05 14.76
C ARG A 38 -0.92 0.04 14.85
N GLY A 39 -0.32 1.13 14.36
CA GLY A 39 1.13 1.30 14.30
C GLY A 39 1.81 0.25 13.42
N LEU A 40 1.15 -0.15 12.33
CA LEU A 40 1.69 -1.15 11.40
C LEU A 40 2.70 -0.50 10.47
N THR A 41 3.81 -1.19 10.21
CA THR A 41 4.67 -0.81 9.08
C THR A 41 4.09 -1.41 7.80
N VAL A 42 3.85 -0.59 6.80
CA VAL A 42 3.36 -1.06 5.49
C VAL A 42 4.42 -0.76 4.43
N VAL A 43 4.82 -1.78 3.69
CA VAL A 43 5.62 -1.64 2.48
C VAL A 43 4.80 -2.15 1.32
N ALA A 44 4.54 -1.29 0.35
CA ALA A 44 3.73 -1.62 -0.82
C ALA A 44 4.49 -1.33 -2.11
N VAL A 45 4.38 -2.23 -3.08
CA VAL A 45 4.80 -2.00 -4.46
C VAL A 45 3.60 -1.42 -5.21
N LEU A 46 3.77 -0.23 -5.79
CA LEU A 46 2.73 0.48 -6.53
C LEU A 46 3.29 0.92 -7.89
N HIS A 47 2.46 0.84 -8.93
CA HIS A 47 2.81 1.31 -10.27
C HIS A 47 2.35 2.75 -10.54
N ASP A 48 1.39 3.27 -9.77
CA ASP A 48 0.86 4.63 -9.91
C ASP A 48 1.48 5.57 -8.87
N ILE A 49 2.24 6.56 -9.36
CA ILE A 49 2.93 7.55 -8.53
C ILE A 49 1.97 8.49 -7.80
N ASN A 50 0.80 8.80 -8.35
CA ASN A 50 -0.18 9.66 -7.68
C ASN A 50 -0.78 8.95 -6.47
N MET A 51 -1.05 7.65 -6.60
CA MET A 51 -1.50 6.83 -5.48
C MET A 51 -0.41 6.72 -4.42
N ALA A 52 0.83 6.46 -4.83
CA ALA A 52 1.96 6.37 -3.91
C ALA A 52 2.19 7.70 -3.16
N ALA A 53 2.20 8.84 -3.86
CA ALA A 53 2.37 10.16 -3.26
C ALA A 53 1.22 10.54 -2.30
N ARG A 54 0.03 9.98 -2.49
CA ARG A 54 -1.13 10.27 -1.63
C ARG A 54 -1.13 9.48 -0.33
N TYR A 55 -0.65 8.24 -0.35
CA TYR A 55 -0.85 7.30 0.77
C TYR A 55 0.44 6.83 1.45
N CYS A 56 1.60 6.98 0.81
CA CYS A 56 2.88 6.56 1.35
C CYS A 56 3.58 7.71 2.08
N ASP A 57 4.10 7.42 3.27
CA ASP A 57 4.94 8.36 4.02
C ASP A 57 6.34 8.51 3.40
N TYR A 58 6.83 7.44 2.77
CA TYR A 58 8.13 7.36 2.10
C TYR A 58 8.00 6.70 0.74
N LEU A 59 8.74 7.23 -0.25
CA LEU A 59 8.77 6.74 -1.62
C LEU A 59 10.18 6.31 -2.00
N VAL A 60 10.31 5.09 -2.53
CA VAL A 60 11.57 4.57 -3.07
C VAL A 60 11.35 4.25 -4.55
N ALA A 61 11.98 5.03 -5.42
CA ALA A 61 11.99 4.76 -6.85
C ALA A 61 13.10 3.77 -7.19
N LEU A 62 12.74 2.63 -7.76
CA LEU A 62 13.70 1.65 -8.25
C LEU A 62 14.05 1.94 -9.71
N PRO A 63 15.33 1.82 -10.11
CA PRO A 63 15.69 1.93 -11.52
C PRO A 63 15.08 0.77 -12.30
N ALA A 64 14.64 1.04 -13.53
CA ALA A 64 14.20 -0.03 -14.42
C ALA A 64 15.38 -0.99 -14.67
N VAL A 65 15.20 -2.27 -14.30
CA VAL A 65 16.16 -3.32 -14.66
C VAL A 65 15.88 -3.69 -16.11
N LYS A 66 16.86 -3.45 -16.99
CA LYS A 66 16.82 -3.82 -18.40
C LYS A 66 17.09 -5.31 -18.59
#